data_AF-A0A9D6TJH9-F1
#
_entry.id   AF-A0A9D6TJH9-F1
#
_cell.length_a   1.000
_cell.length_b   1.000
_cell.length_c   1.000
_cell.angle_alpha   90.00
_cell.angle_beta   90.00
_cell.angle_gamma   90.00
#
_symmetry.space_group_name_H-M   'P 1'
#
loop_
_entity.id
_entity.type
_entity.pdbx_description
1 polymer ?
#
loop_
_entity_poly.entity_id
_entity_poly.type
_entity_poly.pdbx_seq_one_letter_code
_entity_poly.pdbx_strand_id
1 'polypeptide(L)' 'MSRANDAELVSRLASHRYWGRTIAFDSNLEKKIAALTPEQVQAAMKKHLDLAQLSIVRAGDFMKAGVTW' A
#
# COMPACT_ATOMS: atom_id res chain seq x y z
N MET A 1 21.37 6.58 2.65
CA MET A 1 22.12 6.06 1.49
C MET A 1 21.67 4.62 1.22
N SER A 2 20.64 4.40 0.39
CA SER A 2 20.12 3.04 0.07
C SER A 2 20.24 2.71 -1.43
N ARG A 3 20.50 3.72 -2.28
CA ARG A 3 20.63 3.53 -3.73
C ARG A 3 21.99 2.99 -4.20
N ALA A 4 22.96 2.79 -3.30
CA ALA A 4 24.32 2.35 -3.61
C ALA A 4 24.69 1.03 -2.91
N ASN A 5 23.71 0.30 -2.37
CA ASN A 5 23.94 -1.00 -1.76
C ASN A 5 23.57 -2.07 -2.81
N ASP A 6 24.57 -2.76 -3.35
CA ASP A 6 24.38 -3.68 -4.48
C ASP A 6 23.37 -4.79 -4.19
N ALA A 7 23.28 -5.23 -2.94
CA ALA A 7 22.29 -6.23 -2.50
C ALA A 7 20.84 -5.74 -2.66
N GLU A 8 20.55 -4.47 -2.34
CA GLU A 8 19.22 -3.89 -2.50
C GLU A 8 18.88 -3.68 -3.99
N LEU A 9 19.87 -3.27 -4.80
CA LEU A 9 19.69 -3.08 -6.23
C LEU A 9 19.40 -4.40 -6.95
N VAL A 10 20.12 -5.48 -6.61
CA VAL A 10 19.89 -6.82 -7.18
C VAL A 10 18.49 -7.34 -6.82
N SER A 11 18.08 -7.19 -5.55
CA SER A 11 16.73 -7.58 -5.10
C SER A 11 15.63 -6.80 -5.83
N ARG A 12 15.84 -5.49 -6.04
CA ARG A 12 14.90 -4.63 -6.77
C ARG A 12 14.83 -4.99 -8.25
N LEU A 13 15.97 -5.25 -8.89
CA LEU A 13 16.02 -5.69 -10.30
C LEU A 13 15.35 -7.06 -10.49
N ALA A 14 15.58 -8.00 -9.59
CA ALA A 14 14.93 -9.32 -9.61
C ALA A 14 13.41 -9.20 -9.48
N SER A 15 12.95 -8.37 -8.54
CA SER A 15 11.52 -8.08 -8.35
C SER A 15 10.92 -7.40 -9.57
N HIS A 16 11.57 -6.38 -10.12
CA HIS A 16 11.12 -5.71 -11.33
C HIS A 16 11.02 -6.66 -12.51
N ARG A 17 12.03 -7.52 -12.72
CA ARG A 17 12.02 -8.51 -13.79
C ARG A 17 10.88 -9.51 -13.66
N TYR A 18 10.53 -9.91 -12.44
CA TYR A 18 9.38 -10.78 -12.15
C TYR A 18 8.07 -10.11 -12.55
N TRP A 19 7.88 -8.83 -12.23
CA TRP A 19 6.68 -8.06 -12.56
C TRP A 19 6.70 -7.43 -13.98
N GLY A 20 7.69 -7.74 -14.80
CA GLY A 20 7.85 -7.16 -16.14
C GLY A 20 8.13 -5.64 -16.16
N ARG A 21 8.70 -5.11 -15.08
CA ARG A 21 8.99 -3.68 -14.88
C ARG A 21 10.45 -3.36 -15.22
N THR A 22 10.70 -2.11 -15.61
CA THR A 22 12.06 -1.58 -15.84
C THR A 22 12.49 -0.70 -14.67
N ILE A 23 13.78 -0.40 -14.53
CA ILE A 23 14.26 0.56 -13.53
C ILE A 23 13.60 1.95 -13.70
N ALA A 24 13.20 2.32 -14.92
CA ALA A 24 12.45 3.54 -15.20
C ALA A 24 11.04 3.56 -14.57
N PHE A 25 10.48 2.39 -14.23
CA PHE A 25 9.21 2.28 -13.52
C PHE A 25 9.25 3.04 -12.19
N ASP A 26 10.37 3.00 -11.50
CA ASP A 26 10.54 3.62 -10.19
C ASP A 26 10.45 5.14 -10.27
N SER A 27 11.19 5.75 -11.19
CA SER A 27 11.15 7.20 -11.41
C SER A 27 9.76 7.66 -11.85
N ASN A 28 9.07 6.86 -12.69
CA ASN A 28 7.72 7.17 -13.12
C ASN A 28 6.70 7.02 -11.98
N LEU A 29 6.88 6.04 -11.09
CA LEU A 29 6.05 5.88 -9.90
C LEU A 29 6.24 7.06 -8.93
N GLU A 30 7.48 7.47 -8.67
CA GLU A 30 7.80 8.63 -7.82
C GLU A 30 7.16 9.91 -8.37
N LYS A 31 7.23 10.15 -9.69
CA LYS A 31 6.55 11.29 -10.34
C LYS A 31 5.03 11.25 -10.17
N LYS A 32 4.42 10.06 -10.30
CA LYS A 32 2.97 9.89 -10.11
C LYS A 32 2.55 10.12 -8.66
N ILE A 33 3.38 9.71 -7.70
CA ILE A 33 3.14 9.97 -6.27
C ILE A 33 3.24 11.47 -5.97
N ALA A 34 4.26 12.15 -6.51
CA ALA A 34 4.42 13.59 -6.31
C ALA A 34 3.29 14.42 -6.93
N ALA A 35 2.71 13.95 -8.05
CA ALA A 35 1.57 14.59 -8.70
C ALA A 35 0.20 14.15 -8.15
N LEU A 36 0.18 13.28 -7.14
CA LEU A 36 -1.07 12.71 -6.63
C LEU A 36 -1.88 13.77 -5.89
N THR A 37 -3.15 13.90 -6.25
CA THR A 37 -4.08 14.86 -5.63
C THR A 37 -4.94 14.19 -4.55
N PRO A 38 -5.37 14.92 -3.51
CA PRO A 38 -6.28 14.39 -2.49
C PRO A 38 -7.58 13.82 -3.07
N GLU A 39 -8.09 14.40 -4.15
CA GLU A 39 -9.31 13.97 -4.84
C GLU A 39 -9.12 12.59 -5.49
N GLN A 40 -7.95 12.34 -6.11
CA GLN A 40 -7.61 11.05 -6.68
C GLN A 40 -7.48 9.96 -5.61
N VAL A 41 -6.92 10.29 -4.45
CA VAL A 41 -6.85 9.38 -3.30
C VAL A 41 -8.25 9.02 -2.81
N GLN A 42 -9.11 10.02 -2.62
CA GLN A 42 -10.50 9.79 -2.20
C GLN A 42 -11.29 8.95 -3.21
N ALA A 43 -11.11 9.20 -4.51
CA ALA A 43 -11.75 8.41 -5.56
C ALA A 43 -11.26 6.95 -5.55
N ALA A 44 -9.95 6.72 -5.37
CA ALA A 44 -9.39 5.37 -5.28
C ALA A 44 -9.90 4.63 -4.02
N MET A 45 -9.97 5.31 -2.88
CA MET A 45 -10.51 4.73 -1.65
C MET A 45 -11.97 4.31 -1.83
N LYS A 46 -12.83 5.16 -2.41
CA LYS A 46 -14.23 4.83 -2.69
C LYS A 46 -14.39 3.66 -3.67
N LYS A 47 -13.46 3.51 -4.62
CA LYS A 47 -13.49 2.42 -5.61
C LYS A 47 -13.08 1.07 -5.03
N HIS A 48 -12.15 1.07 -4.06
CA HIS A 48 -11.54 -0.16 -3.54
C HIS A 48 -12.00 -0.55 -2.13
N LEU A 49 -12.64 0.36 -1.39
CA LEU A 49 -13.23 0.10 -0.08
C LEU A 49 -14.75 0.05 -0.22
N ASP A 50 -15.28 -1.16 -0.25
CA ASP A 50 -16.72 -1.37 -0.08
C ASP A 50 -17.03 -1.56 1.41
N LEU A 51 -17.73 -0.59 2.00
CA LEU A 51 -18.15 -0.64 3.40
C LEU A 51 -19.13 -1.80 3.66
N ALA A 52 -19.84 -2.28 2.65
CA ALA A 52 -20.74 -3.43 2.78
C ALA A 52 -19.98 -4.76 2.88
N GLN A 53 -18.72 -4.80 2.44
CA GLN A 53 -17.85 -5.99 2.53
C GLN A 53 -16.84 -5.88 3.67
N LEU A 54 -16.93 -4.85 4.51
CA LEU A 54 -16.01 -4.61 5.61
C LEU A 54 -16.32 -5.53 6.79
N SER A 55 -15.52 -6.59 6.97
CA SER A 55 -15.59 -7.46 8.14
C SER A 55 -14.75 -6.90 9.29
N ILE A 56 -15.40 -6.40 10.33
CA ILE A 56 -14.74 -5.92 11.56
C ILE A 56 -14.75 -7.05 12.59
N VAL A 57 -13.59 -7.65 12.82
CA VAL A 57 -13.41 -8.68 13.87
C VAL A 57 -12.74 -8.04 15.07
N ARG A 58 -13.40 -8.10 16.23
CA ARG A 58 -12.84 -7.66 17.52
C ARG A 58 -12.57 -8.90 18.37
N ALA A 59 -11.32 -9.09 18.77
CA ALA A 59 -10.91 -10.18 19.65
C ALA A 59 -10.48 -9.62 21.01
N GLY A 60 -11.09 -10.10 22.09
CA GLY A 60 -10.81 -9.65 23.47
C GLY A 60 -11.81 -10.21 24.49
N ASP A 61 -11.50 -10.07 25.78
CA ASP A 61 -12.43 -10.37 26.89
C ASP A 61 -13.34 -9.15 27.13
N PHE A 62 -14.48 -9.12 26.46
CA PHE A 62 -15.43 -8.01 26.53
C PHE A 62 -16.36 -8.07 27.75
N MET A 63 -16.40 -9.20 28.48
CA MET A 63 -17.20 -9.33 29.70
C MET A 63 -16.56 -8.58 30.87
N LYS A 64 -15.23 -8.60 30.99
CA LYS A 64 -14.50 -7.80 31.99
C LYS A 64 -14.49 -6.31 31.67
N ALA A 65 -14.69 -5.94 30.41
CA ALA A 65 -14.68 -4.56 29.92
C ALA A 65 -16.05 -3.86 29.97
N GLY A 66 -17.11 -4.53 30.44
CA GLY A 66 -18.44 -3.90 30.61
C GLY A 66 -19.07 -3.38 29.33
N VAL A 67 -18.71 -3.92 28.17
CA VAL A 67 -19.24 -3.46 26.89
C VAL A 67 -20.65 -4.01 26.70
N THR A 68 -21.64 -3.13 26.70
CA THR A 68 -23.01 -3.41 26.27
C THR A 68 -23.21 -2.77 24.90
N TRP A 69 -23.75 -3.54 23.97
CA TRP A 69 -24.10 -3.13 22.61
C TRP A 69 -25.62 -3.13 22.47
#